data_AF-A0A2A4UX39-F1
#
_entry.id   AF-A0A2A4UX39-F1
#
_cell.length_a   1.000
_cell.length_b   1.000
_cell.length_c   1.000
_cell.angle_alpha   90.00
_cell.angle_beta   90.00
_cell.angle_gamma   90.00
#
_symmetry.space_group_name_H-M   'P 1'
#
loop_
_entity.id
_entity.type
_entity.pdbx_description
1 polymer ?
#
loop_
_entity_poly.entity_id
_entity_poly.type
_entity_poly.pdbx_seq_one_letter_code
_entity_poly.pdbx_strand_id
1 'polypeptide(L)'
;MGFSPSGLGSAALEGSLEEPSSIAVGLFNQGYRHCQAAHRQRSRDIKGAQRKFQLYLDYFAQATAEDVRVATTSASNIDRSITYCNQVAADLTRVLATPTLEKSYASCQTAKQFLRDFDLSNAEKYFNAHVQLQSKALQMSPDLLSKSLNQTWIQEGERLCKRVKLNIKRVGNRLARINLDMPAVKDHLNSAVQQCSVARQGINDQAEVAPLEGLLGEVQLAIRQAQEYESVWTYARSKGDHDNSKSLLKSLAVSNWCEHQLSKDIANLIKRKQNQALLAEQEALKQKNMAQQRLLEAGDQNMNISIGEIDAETPMSPLIAAREVGLEGYEELTLGVQPSAIIEEDLWGIWIGFEPFENPLPTRTEKPVNGADLGEYEQYSGVNAELEVAGLAQQKPGSELVSVNSNTLARSAPPLSP
;
A
#
# COMPACT_ATOMS: atom_id res chain seq x y z
N MET A 1 23.97 87.73 55.04
CA MET A 1 23.13 86.55 54.73
C MET A 1 22.43 86.82 53.41
N GLY A 2 22.59 85.93 52.43
CA GLY A 2 22.03 86.09 51.09
C GLY A 2 22.80 85.25 50.10
N PHE A 3 22.50 83.94 50.10
CA PHE A 3 23.15 82.93 49.28
C PHE A 3 22.88 83.16 47.79
N SER A 4 23.95 83.19 46.99
CA SER A 4 23.90 83.01 45.54
C SER A 4 24.01 81.50 45.23
N PRO A 5 23.06 80.88 44.53
CA PRO A 5 23.30 79.59 43.91
C PRO A 5 23.89 79.83 42.51
N SER A 6 25.18 79.51 42.43
CA SER A 6 25.93 79.39 41.19
C SER A 6 25.23 78.43 40.23
N GLY A 7 25.16 78.84 38.96
CA GLY A 7 24.64 78.05 37.87
C GLY A 7 25.38 76.72 37.73
N LEU A 8 24.61 75.64 37.76
CA LEU A 8 24.96 74.39 37.12
C LEU A 8 24.40 74.47 35.70
N GLY A 9 25.29 74.76 34.76
CA GLY A 9 25.00 74.70 33.35
C GLY A 9 24.49 73.32 33.00
N SER A 10 23.26 73.29 32.49
CA SER A 10 22.81 72.21 31.62
C SER A 10 23.72 72.23 30.39
N ALA A 11 24.80 71.46 30.44
CA ALA A 11 25.42 70.97 29.22
C ALA A 11 24.38 70.07 28.55
N ALA A 12 23.52 70.69 27.75
CA ALA A 12 22.85 69.98 26.69
C ALA A 12 23.98 69.31 25.89
N LEU A 13 24.06 67.99 26.01
CA LEU A 13 24.58 67.15 24.95
C LEU A 13 23.65 67.37 23.75
N GLU A 14 23.83 68.50 23.06
CA GLU A 14 23.56 68.62 21.63
C GLU A 14 24.55 67.68 20.95
N GLY A 15 24.27 66.37 21.05
CA GLY A 15 24.61 65.47 19.96
C GLY A 15 23.78 65.98 18.80
N SER A 16 24.38 66.83 17.96
CA SER A 16 23.79 67.19 16.68
C SER A 16 23.42 65.87 16.01
N LEU A 17 22.10 65.61 15.89
CA LEU A 17 21.56 64.68 14.92
C LEU A 17 21.90 65.28 13.56
N GLU A 18 23.15 65.13 13.19
CA GLU A 18 23.75 65.73 12.03
C GLU A 18 23.14 64.97 10.85
N GLU A 19 22.20 65.65 10.17
CA GLU A 19 21.38 65.04 9.14
C GLU A 19 22.27 64.54 7.99
N PRO A 20 21.89 63.43 7.34
CA PRO A 20 22.67 62.93 6.22
C PRO A 20 22.74 63.96 5.10
N SER A 21 23.83 63.93 4.32
CA SER A 21 24.00 64.85 3.20
C SER A 21 22.80 64.81 2.24
N SER A 22 22.41 65.97 1.70
CA SER A 22 21.28 66.09 0.77
C SER A 22 21.47 65.25 -0.50
N ILE A 23 22.73 65.05 -0.92
CA ILE A 23 23.12 64.18 -2.03
C ILE A 23 22.80 62.72 -1.69
N ALA A 24 23.22 62.24 -0.51
CA ALA A 24 22.97 60.88 -0.06
C ALA A 24 21.46 60.59 0.10
N VAL A 25 20.69 61.55 0.66
CA VAL A 25 19.22 61.46 0.74
C VAL A 25 18.57 61.43 -0.65
N GLY A 26 19.08 62.20 -1.60
CA GLY A 26 18.62 62.19 -2.99
C GLY A 26 18.81 60.83 -3.67
N LEU A 27 20.00 60.25 -3.55
CA LEU A 27 20.33 58.91 -4.06
C LEU A 27 19.46 57.83 -3.42
N PHE A 28 19.27 57.89 -2.10
CA PHE A 28 18.37 56.99 -1.38
C PHE A 28 16.94 57.04 -1.92
N ASN A 29 16.38 58.25 -2.08
CA ASN A 29 15.02 58.44 -2.59
C ASN A 29 14.86 57.92 -4.02
N GLN A 30 15.88 58.03 -4.86
CA GLN A 30 15.90 57.44 -6.19
C GLN A 30 15.88 55.90 -6.13
N GLY A 31 16.71 55.30 -5.28
CA GLY A 31 16.69 53.87 -5.00
C GLY A 31 15.33 53.41 -4.47
N TYR A 32 14.74 54.13 -3.53
CA TYR A 32 13.45 53.79 -2.92
C TYR A 32 12.32 53.70 -3.96
N ARG A 33 12.29 54.57 -4.97
CA ARG A 33 11.35 54.47 -6.10
C ARG A 33 11.50 53.16 -6.87
N HIS A 34 12.72 52.66 -7.02
CA HIS A 34 12.99 51.36 -7.64
C HIS A 34 12.52 50.19 -6.77
N CYS A 35 12.71 50.26 -5.46
CA CYS A 35 12.17 49.28 -4.50
C CYS A 35 10.63 49.21 -4.55
N GLN A 36 9.94 50.36 -4.57
CA GLN A 36 8.49 50.40 -4.75
C GLN A 36 8.05 49.82 -6.10
N ALA A 37 8.79 50.09 -7.18
CA ALA A 37 8.52 49.51 -8.49
C ALA A 37 8.69 47.98 -8.49
N ALA A 38 9.73 47.47 -7.82
CA ALA A 38 9.94 46.04 -7.63
C ALA A 38 8.77 45.38 -6.90
N HIS A 39 8.30 45.99 -5.80
CA HIS A 39 7.13 45.50 -5.07
C HIS A 39 5.89 45.41 -5.97
N ARG A 40 5.60 46.43 -6.79
CA ARG A 40 4.45 46.41 -7.72
C ARG A 40 4.56 45.34 -8.80
N GLN A 41 5.77 45.03 -9.26
CA GLN A 41 6.02 44.08 -10.35
C GLN A 41 6.07 42.61 -9.89
N ARG A 42 6.28 42.35 -8.59
CA ARG A 42 6.55 41.00 -8.06
C ARG A 42 5.55 39.91 -8.45
N SER A 43 4.28 40.25 -8.67
CA SER A 43 3.22 39.29 -8.99
C SER A 43 3.03 39.03 -10.49
N ARG A 44 3.63 39.86 -11.37
CA ARG A 44 3.44 39.80 -12.82
C ARG A 44 4.74 39.56 -13.59
N ASP A 45 5.84 40.19 -13.17
CA ASP A 45 7.16 40.04 -13.77
C ASP A 45 8.21 39.96 -12.66
N ILE A 46 8.48 38.75 -12.20
CA ILE A 46 9.45 38.51 -11.12
C ILE A 46 10.87 38.89 -11.54
N LYS A 47 11.24 38.68 -12.82
CA LYS A 47 12.56 39.04 -13.35
C LYS A 47 12.71 40.57 -13.41
N GLY A 48 11.67 41.28 -13.84
CA GLY A 48 11.60 42.74 -13.79
C GLY A 48 11.70 43.26 -12.36
N ALA A 49 10.95 42.66 -11.43
CA ALA A 49 10.99 43.02 -10.02
C ALA A 49 12.39 42.83 -9.41
N GLN A 50 13.07 41.71 -9.69
CA GLN A 50 14.45 41.49 -9.27
C GLN A 50 15.41 42.55 -9.81
N ARG A 51 15.33 42.89 -11.11
CA ARG A 51 16.16 43.95 -11.70
C ARG A 51 15.92 45.30 -11.05
N LYS A 52 14.65 45.66 -10.79
CA LYS A 52 14.31 46.91 -10.08
C LYS A 52 14.80 46.90 -8.63
N PHE A 53 14.74 45.76 -7.96
CA PHE A 53 15.25 45.66 -6.59
C PHE A 53 16.79 45.75 -6.56
N GLN A 54 17.48 45.19 -7.55
CA GLN A 54 18.93 45.36 -7.68
C GLN A 54 19.33 46.82 -7.85
N LEU A 55 18.61 47.58 -8.69
CA LEU A 55 18.83 49.03 -8.81
C LEU A 55 18.65 49.75 -7.47
N TYR A 56 17.68 49.37 -6.64
CA TYR A 56 17.56 49.91 -5.29
C TYR A 56 18.82 49.64 -4.46
N LEU A 57 19.35 48.40 -4.47
CA LEU A 57 20.58 48.06 -3.75
C LEU A 57 21.78 48.88 -4.24
N ASP A 58 21.89 49.10 -5.54
CA ASP A 58 22.99 49.89 -6.13
C ASP A 58 22.91 51.37 -5.71
N TYR A 59 21.71 51.97 -5.74
CA TYR A 59 21.51 53.36 -5.24
C TYR A 59 21.67 53.46 -3.73
N PHE A 60 21.26 52.43 -2.97
CA PHE A 60 21.46 52.40 -1.52
C PHE A 60 22.94 52.31 -1.15
N ALA A 61 23.72 51.51 -1.88
CA ALA A 61 25.17 51.43 -1.71
C ALA A 61 25.85 52.77 -2.05
N GLN A 62 25.44 53.44 -3.13
CA GLN A 62 25.94 54.76 -3.49
C GLN A 62 25.60 55.82 -2.42
N ALA A 63 24.36 55.83 -1.93
CA ALA A 63 23.93 56.73 -0.86
C ALA A 63 24.74 56.49 0.43
N THR A 64 25.01 55.23 0.78
CA THR A 64 25.80 54.86 1.97
C THR A 64 27.28 55.22 1.81
N ALA A 65 27.82 55.11 0.59
CA ALA A 65 29.19 55.51 0.30
C ALA A 65 29.39 57.04 0.38
N GLU A 66 28.35 57.81 0.02
CA GLU A 66 28.34 59.26 0.18
C GLU A 66 28.19 59.69 1.65
N ASP A 67 27.25 59.07 2.38
CA ASP A 67 27.05 59.32 3.81
C ASP A 67 26.48 58.09 4.51
N VAL A 68 27.30 57.46 5.36
CA VAL A 68 26.94 56.24 6.11
C VAL A 68 25.72 56.44 7.01
N ARG A 69 25.44 57.67 7.45
CA ARG A 69 24.30 57.98 8.32
C ARG A 69 22.95 57.76 7.64
N VAL A 70 22.88 57.73 6.31
CA VAL A 70 21.65 57.37 5.58
C VAL A 70 21.15 55.97 5.97
N ALA A 71 22.05 55.04 6.31
CA ALA A 71 21.65 53.68 6.68
C ALA A 71 21.02 53.58 8.08
N THR A 72 21.26 54.56 8.95
CA THR A 72 20.88 54.50 10.38
C THR A 72 20.02 55.67 10.85
N THR A 73 19.80 56.68 10.00
CA THR A 73 19.00 57.85 10.35
C THR A 73 17.50 57.55 10.42
N SER A 74 16.82 58.18 11.37
CA SER A 74 15.36 58.28 11.42
C SER A 74 14.82 59.52 10.71
N ALA A 75 15.70 60.42 10.25
CA ALA A 75 15.32 61.64 9.55
C ALA A 75 14.57 61.30 8.25
N SER A 76 13.60 62.14 7.89
CA SER A 76 12.85 62.04 6.64
C SER A 76 12.16 60.70 6.36
N ASN A 77 11.83 59.90 7.40
CA ASN A 77 11.25 58.55 7.27
C ASN A 77 12.12 57.55 6.48
N ILE A 78 13.43 57.74 6.47
CA ILE A 78 14.37 56.84 5.80
C ILE A 78 14.36 55.45 6.46
N ASP A 79 14.32 55.36 7.79
CA ASP A 79 14.24 54.08 8.52
C ASP A 79 13.03 53.21 8.11
N ARG A 80 11.85 53.82 7.98
CA ARG A 80 10.60 53.17 7.54
C ARG A 80 10.72 52.72 6.09
N SER A 81 11.38 53.51 5.26
CA SER A 81 11.61 53.19 3.85
C SER A 81 12.59 52.02 3.68
N ILE A 82 13.66 51.98 4.49
CA ILE A 82 14.58 50.83 4.57
C ILE A 82 13.83 49.59 5.07
N THR A 83 13.04 49.73 6.14
CA THR A 83 12.23 48.63 6.69
C THR A 83 11.26 48.08 5.65
N TYR A 84 10.58 48.97 4.91
CA TYR A 84 9.73 48.59 3.79
C TYR A 84 10.50 47.81 2.72
N CYS A 85 11.67 48.29 2.30
CA CYS A 85 12.45 47.62 1.28
C CYS A 85 13.04 46.28 1.73
N ASN A 86 13.36 46.12 3.02
CA ASN A 86 13.68 44.82 3.59
C ASN A 86 12.49 43.86 3.52
N GLN A 87 11.27 44.34 3.76
CA GLN A 87 10.06 43.53 3.57
C GLN A 87 9.84 43.18 2.08
N VAL A 88 10.13 44.09 1.15
CA VAL A 88 10.08 43.82 -0.29
C VAL A 88 11.09 42.75 -0.69
N ALA A 89 12.30 42.77 -0.12
CA ALA A 89 13.30 41.73 -0.34
C ALA A 89 12.77 40.35 0.08
N ALA A 90 12.22 40.25 1.29
CA ALA A 90 11.63 39.02 1.81
C ALA A 90 10.41 38.56 0.97
N ASP A 91 9.57 39.49 0.50
CA ASP A 91 8.45 39.14 -0.38
C ASP A 91 8.94 38.59 -1.73
N LEU A 92 10.02 39.14 -2.29
CA LEU A 92 10.60 38.64 -3.53
C LEU A 92 11.20 37.25 -3.37
N THR A 93 11.93 36.99 -2.28
CA THR A 93 12.48 35.64 -2.00
C THR A 93 11.37 34.62 -1.81
N ARG A 94 10.28 34.97 -1.12
CA ARG A 94 9.09 34.10 -0.99
C ARG A 94 8.47 33.78 -2.35
N VAL A 95 8.25 34.78 -3.20
CA VAL A 95 7.67 34.57 -4.54
C VAL A 95 8.57 33.68 -5.40
N LEU A 96 9.89 33.81 -5.29
CA LEU A 96 10.84 32.94 -5.99
C LEU A 96 10.87 31.51 -5.45
N ALA A 97 10.70 31.33 -4.14
CA ALA A 97 10.69 30.03 -3.50
C ALA A 97 9.37 29.25 -3.71
N THR A 98 8.25 29.98 -3.86
CA THR A 98 6.89 29.41 -3.97
C THR A 98 6.75 28.33 -5.05
N PRO A 99 7.21 28.51 -6.30
CA PRO A 99 7.11 27.46 -7.33
C PRO A 99 7.85 26.17 -6.97
N THR A 100 8.94 26.27 -6.19
CA THR A 100 9.68 25.08 -5.71
C THR A 100 8.86 24.33 -4.65
N LEU A 101 8.17 25.06 -3.77
CA LEU A 101 7.27 24.48 -2.78
C LEU A 101 6.02 23.85 -3.43
N GLU A 102 5.46 24.47 -4.48
CA GLU A 102 4.35 23.89 -5.25
C GLU A 102 4.76 22.55 -5.90
N LYS A 103 5.94 22.48 -6.53
CA LYS A 103 6.50 21.23 -7.07
C LYS A 103 6.70 20.16 -6.00
N SER A 104 7.08 20.58 -4.79
CA SER A 104 7.19 19.71 -3.61
C SER A 104 5.83 19.08 -3.27
N TYR A 105 4.74 19.86 -3.24
CA TYR A 105 3.41 19.31 -2.98
C TYR A 105 2.85 18.46 -4.13
N ALA A 106 3.15 18.81 -5.39
CA ALA A 106 2.83 17.96 -6.54
C ALA A 106 3.51 16.58 -6.44
N SER A 107 4.73 16.52 -5.90
CA SER A 107 5.44 15.26 -5.62
C SER A 107 4.69 14.42 -4.57
N CYS A 108 4.14 15.04 -3.51
CA CYS A 108 3.27 14.32 -2.56
C CYS A 108 1.97 13.81 -3.18
N GLN A 109 1.35 14.56 -4.09
CA GLN A 109 0.16 14.10 -4.81
C GLN A 109 0.47 12.87 -5.66
N THR A 110 1.62 12.90 -6.34
CA THR A 110 2.12 11.76 -7.14
C THR A 110 2.39 10.56 -6.24
N ALA A 111 3.08 10.75 -5.11
CA ALA A 111 3.30 9.68 -4.12
C ALA A 111 1.98 9.09 -3.60
N LYS A 112 0.94 9.91 -3.38
CA LYS A 112 -0.40 9.44 -3.00
C LYS A 112 -1.01 8.52 -4.07
N GLN A 113 -0.82 8.81 -5.35
CA GLN A 113 -1.33 7.97 -6.44
C GLN A 113 -0.65 6.59 -6.41
N PHE A 114 0.68 6.54 -6.33
CA PHE A 114 1.42 5.27 -6.21
C PHE A 114 1.01 4.44 -4.98
N LEU A 115 0.66 5.08 -3.86
CA LEU A 115 0.12 4.36 -2.69
C LEU A 115 -1.23 3.70 -2.95
N ARG A 116 -2.10 4.29 -3.79
CA ARG A 116 -3.37 3.65 -4.18
C ARG A 116 -3.10 2.36 -4.95
N ASP A 117 -2.04 2.40 -5.75
CA ASP A 117 -1.56 1.26 -6.50
C ASP A 117 -0.62 0.39 -5.68
N PHE A 118 -0.56 0.45 -4.34
CA PHE A 118 0.37 -0.36 -3.52
C PHE A 118 1.86 -0.33 -3.98
N ASP A 119 2.26 0.66 -4.77
CA ASP A 119 3.61 0.82 -5.28
C ASP A 119 4.43 1.63 -4.28
N LEU A 120 4.90 0.93 -3.25
CA LEU A 120 5.64 1.53 -2.15
C LEU A 120 6.94 2.17 -2.63
N SER A 121 7.63 1.55 -3.59
CA SER A 121 8.93 2.02 -4.08
C SER A 121 8.81 3.38 -4.77
N ASN A 122 7.86 3.53 -5.69
CA ASN A 122 7.63 4.82 -6.34
C ASN A 122 7.03 5.84 -5.36
N ALA A 123 6.13 5.43 -4.46
CA ALA A 123 5.61 6.32 -3.43
C ALA A 123 6.71 6.93 -2.55
N GLU A 124 7.68 6.12 -2.10
CA GLU A 124 8.84 6.57 -1.34
C GLU A 124 9.76 7.49 -2.15
N LYS A 125 10.02 7.14 -3.43
CA LYS A 125 10.82 7.98 -4.34
C LYS A 125 10.23 9.39 -4.47
N TYR A 126 8.94 9.50 -4.76
CA TYR A 126 8.28 10.81 -4.91
C TYR A 126 8.14 11.55 -3.58
N PHE A 127 7.96 10.84 -2.46
CA PHE A 127 7.96 11.48 -1.15
C PHE A 127 9.35 12.03 -0.77
N ASN A 128 10.43 11.33 -1.13
CA ASN A 128 11.79 11.84 -0.94
C ASN A 128 12.07 13.07 -1.82
N ALA A 129 11.54 13.10 -3.05
CA ALA A 129 11.60 14.29 -3.90
C ALA A 129 10.89 15.49 -3.24
N HIS A 130 9.73 15.28 -2.61
CA HIS A 130 9.06 16.30 -1.79
C HIS A 130 9.98 16.84 -0.69
N VAL A 131 10.63 15.98 0.10
CA VAL A 131 11.54 16.39 1.19
C VAL A 131 12.68 17.26 0.66
N GLN A 132 13.29 16.87 -0.45
CA GLN A 132 14.37 17.63 -1.08
C GLN A 132 13.90 19.01 -1.59
N LEU A 133 12.77 19.04 -2.31
CA LEU A 133 12.20 20.27 -2.85
C LEU A 133 11.71 21.22 -1.74
N GLN A 134 11.10 20.70 -0.68
CA GLN A 134 10.70 21.49 0.48
C GLN A 134 11.92 22.09 1.18
N SER A 135 12.98 21.30 1.40
CA SER A 135 14.24 21.78 1.97
C SER A 135 14.85 22.89 1.10
N LYS A 136 14.88 22.72 -0.22
CA LYS A 136 15.36 23.73 -1.16
C LYS A 136 14.54 25.03 -1.10
N ALA A 137 13.21 24.93 -1.03
CA ALA A 137 12.34 26.11 -0.90
C ALA A 137 12.58 26.86 0.42
N LEU A 138 12.79 26.13 1.53
CA LEU A 138 13.08 26.71 2.84
C LEU A 138 14.49 27.33 2.92
N GLN A 139 15.47 26.79 2.20
CA GLN A 139 16.78 27.42 2.07
C GLN A 139 16.70 28.76 1.33
N MET A 140 15.78 28.89 0.36
CA MET A 140 15.53 30.15 -0.36
C MET A 140 14.75 31.16 0.50
N SER A 141 13.76 30.69 1.29
CA SER A 141 12.95 31.54 2.17
C SER A 141 12.56 30.76 3.44
N PRO A 142 13.30 30.94 4.56
CA PRO A 142 13.08 30.17 5.79
C PRO A 142 11.69 30.35 6.43
N ASP A 143 11.08 31.51 6.19
CA ASP A 143 9.78 31.91 6.71
C ASP A 143 8.60 31.51 5.81
N LEU A 144 8.84 30.81 4.69
CA LEU A 144 7.82 30.44 3.71
C LEU A 144 6.69 29.61 4.31
N LEU A 145 7.01 28.76 5.29
CA LEU A 145 6.04 27.92 6.02
C LEU A 145 5.55 28.58 7.32
N SER A 146 5.91 29.84 7.57
CA SER A 146 5.48 30.55 8.77
C SER A 146 3.95 30.63 8.84
N LYS A 147 3.41 30.33 10.03
CA LYS A 147 1.97 30.46 10.30
C LYS A 147 1.46 31.89 10.06
N SER A 148 2.32 32.90 10.21
CA SER A 148 1.94 34.31 10.00
C SER A 148 1.51 34.62 8.57
N LEU A 149 1.91 33.81 7.58
CA LEU A 149 1.56 34.02 6.18
C LEU A 149 0.13 33.52 5.84
N ASN A 150 -0.49 32.71 6.71
CA ASN A 150 -1.88 32.22 6.60
C ASN A 150 -2.30 31.74 5.20
N GLN A 151 -1.37 31.12 4.45
CA GLN A 151 -1.66 30.64 3.11
C GLN A 151 -2.34 29.27 3.18
N THR A 152 -3.62 29.21 2.77
CA THR A 152 -4.45 27.98 2.83
C THR A 152 -3.83 26.83 2.05
N TRP A 153 -3.32 27.09 0.84
CA TRP A 153 -2.72 26.07 -0.02
C TRP A 153 -1.47 25.42 0.61
N ILE A 154 -0.66 26.17 1.37
CA ILE A 154 0.49 25.64 2.12
C ILE A 154 0.00 24.68 3.20
N GLN A 155 -1.01 25.08 3.98
CA GLN A 155 -1.55 24.23 5.04
C GLN A 155 -2.17 22.94 4.49
N GLU A 156 -2.85 23.02 3.36
CA GLU A 156 -3.41 21.87 2.66
C GLU A 156 -2.31 20.94 2.12
N GLY A 157 -1.27 21.50 1.51
CA GLY A 157 -0.09 20.77 1.06
C GLY A 157 0.62 20.03 2.19
N GLU A 158 0.89 20.70 3.31
CA GLU A 158 1.48 20.08 4.51
C GLU A 158 0.61 18.95 5.07
N ARG A 159 -0.71 19.16 5.17
CA ARG A 159 -1.65 18.12 5.64
C ARG A 159 -1.67 16.91 4.70
N LEU A 160 -1.62 17.14 3.39
CA LEU A 160 -1.53 16.09 2.39
C LEU A 160 -0.24 15.28 2.58
N CYS A 161 0.91 15.93 2.58
CA CYS A 161 2.22 15.28 2.70
C CYS A 161 2.36 14.53 4.02
N LYS A 162 1.85 15.07 5.13
CA LYS A 162 1.78 14.38 6.43
C LYS A 162 0.97 13.09 6.34
N ARG A 163 -0.19 13.11 5.68
CA ARG A 163 -1.00 11.90 5.44
C ARG A 163 -0.27 10.89 4.56
N VAL A 164 0.37 11.33 3.49
CA VAL A 164 1.16 10.46 2.60
C VAL A 164 2.28 9.76 3.37
N LYS A 165 3.05 10.50 4.19
CA LYS A 165 4.10 9.92 5.04
C LYS A 165 3.59 8.80 5.94
N LEU A 166 2.44 9.01 6.58
CA LEU A 166 1.82 8.00 7.46
C LEU A 166 1.32 6.79 6.65
N ASN A 167 0.74 7.04 5.46
CA ASN A 167 0.25 5.99 4.59
C ASN A 167 1.38 5.16 3.99
N ILE A 168 2.54 5.74 3.66
CA ILE A 168 3.74 4.98 3.26
C ILE A 168 4.08 3.94 4.32
N LYS A 169 4.19 4.34 5.59
CA LYS A 169 4.47 3.41 6.68
C LYS A 169 3.39 2.35 6.83
N ARG A 170 2.11 2.74 6.77
CA ARG A 170 0.99 1.82 6.92
C ARG A 170 0.92 0.79 5.79
N VAL A 171 1.05 1.24 4.54
CA VAL A 171 1.08 0.37 3.36
C VAL A 171 2.31 -0.53 3.39
N GLY A 172 3.47 0.01 3.77
CA GLY A 172 4.70 -0.78 3.94
C GLY A 172 4.55 -1.91 4.95
N ASN A 173 4.02 -1.63 6.14
CA ASN A 173 3.74 -2.66 7.15
C ASN A 173 2.73 -3.69 6.65
N ARG A 174 1.68 -3.25 5.94
CA ARG A 174 0.67 -4.15 5.36
C ARG A 174 1.30 -5.06 4.30
N LEU A 175 2.14 -4.52 3.42
CA LEU A 175 2.82 -5.29 2.37
C LEU A 175 3.84 -6.27 2.95
N ALA A 176 4.58 -5.87 3.99
CA ALA A 176 5.47 -6.76 4.71
C ALA A 176 4.72 -7.96 5.29
N ARG A 177 3.55 -7.73 5.93
CA ARG A 177 2.70 -8.81 6.43
C ARG A 177 2.17 -9.71 5.31
N ILE A 178 1.68 -9.13 4.21
CA ILE A 178 1.23 -9.89 3.04
C ILE A 178 2.35 -10.79 2.51
N ASN A 179 3.58 -10.27 2.42
CA ASN A 179 4.72 -11.04 1.94
C ASN A 179 5.12 -12.18 2.90
N LEU A 180 4.88 -12.03 4.20
CA LEU A 180 5.07 -13.09 5.20
C LEU A 180 3.99 -14.18 5.11
N ASP A 181 2.74 -13.79 4.83
CA ASP A 181 1.59 -14.70 4.75
C ASP A 181 1.51 -15.44 3.39
N MET A 182 2.06 -14.85 2.33
CA MET A 182 1.96 -15.35 0.96
C MET A 182 2.53 -16.78 0.75
N PRO A 183 3.66 -17.19 1.36
CA PRO A 183 4.13 -18.58 1.29
C PRO A 183 3.12 -19.57 1.85
N ALA A 184 2.49 -19.29 3.00
CA ALA A 184 1.50 -20.18 3.60
C ALA A 184 0.30 -20.39 2.67
N VAL A 185 -0.20 -19.32 2.04
CA VAL A 185 -1.26 -19.41 1.02
C VAL A 185 -0.84 -20.32 -0.14
N LYS A 186 0.39 -20.19 -0.63
CA LYS A 186 0.92 -21.06 -1.69
C LYS A 186 0.98 -22.52 -1.24
N ASP A 187 1.43 -22.78 -0.03
CA ASP A 187 1.54 -24.13 0.53
C ASP A 187 0.18 -24.81 0.66
N HIS A 188 -0.83 -24.10 1.15
CA HIS A 188 -2.21 -24.60 1.20
C HIS A 188 -2.76 -24.93 -0.20
N LEU A 189 -2.57 -24.05 -1.19
CA LEU A 189 -3.05 -24.31 -2.55
C LEU A 189 -2.31 -25.46 -3.23
N ASN A 190 -0.99 -25.57 -3.02
CA ASN A 190 -0.19 -26.67 -3.54
C ASN A 190 -0.62 -28.01 -2.91
N SER A 191 -0.87 -28.02 -1.60
CA SER A 191 -1.42 -29.18 -0.89
C SER A 191 -2.77 -29.60 -1.47
N ALA A 192 -3.68 -28.65 -1.71
CA ALA A 192 -4.97 -28.92 -2.34
C ALA A 192 -4.82 -29.56 -3.74
N VAL A 193 -3.90 -29.05 -4.57
CA VAL A 193 -3.63 -29.64 -5.90
C VAL A 193 -3.03 -31.04 -5.78
N GLN A 194 -2.09 -31.23 -4.86
CA GLN A 194 -1.44 -32.53 -4.62
C GLN A 194 -2.46 -33.57 -4.15
N GLN A 195 -3.27 -33.27 -3.14
CA GLN A 195 -4.29 -34.20 -2.65
C GLN A 195 -5.34 -34.53 -3.71
N CYS A 196 -5.72 -33.53 -4.51
CA CYS A 196 -6.62 -33.77 -5.62
C CYS A 196 -6.01 -34.72 -6.68
N SER A 197 -4.70 -34.62 -6.96
CA SER A 197 -4.02 -35.53 -7.88
C SER A 197 -3.99 -36.98 -7.36
N VAL A 198 -3.74 -37.17 -6.07
CA VAL A 198 -3.77 -38.48 -5.40
C VAL A 198 -5.17 -39.08 -5.46
N ALA A 199 -6.19 -38.28 -5.14
CA ALA A 199 -7.58 -38.73 -5.16
C ALA A 199 -8.04 -39.12 -6.58
N ARG A 200 -7.67 -38.36 -7.60
CA ARG A 200 -7.96 -38.70 -9.00
C ARG A 200 -7.27 -39.99 -9.45
N GLN A 201 -6.04 -40.25 -8.99
CA GLN A 201 -5.39 -41.53 -9.23
C GLN A 201 -6.17 -42.67 -8.55
N GLY A 202 -6.57 -42.50 -7.29
CA GLY A 202 -7.40 -43.49 -6.59
C GLY A 202 -8.76 -43.75 -7.25
N ILE A 203 -9.38 -42.74 -7.87
CA ILE A 203 -10.60 -42.94 -8.69
C ILE A 203 -10.32 -43.80 -9.91
N ASN A 204 -9.22 -43.57 -10.61
CA ASN A 204 -8.83 -44.37 -11.78
C ASN A 204 -8.54 -45.83 -11.37
N ASP A 205 -7.93 -46.02 -10.21
CA ASP A 205 -7.62 -47.32 -9.62
C ASP A 205 -8.83 -48.00 -8.96
N GLN A 206 -10.02 -47.38 -9.02
CA GLN A 206 -11.26 -47.84 -8.39
C GLN A 206 -11.16 -48.11 -6.88
N ALA A 207 -10.36 -47.31 -6.18
CA ALA A 207 -10.17 -47.37 -4.74
C ALA A 207 -11.50 -47.29 -3.96
N GLU A 208 -11.46 -47.62 -2.68
CA GLU A 208 -12.61 -47.46 -1.78
C GLU A 208 -13.07 -45.99 -1.73
N VAL A 209 -14.37 -45.77 -1.53
CA VAL A 209 -14.96 -44.43 -1.58
C VAL A 209 -14.55 -43.60 -0.36
N ALA A 210 -14.56 -44.20 0.84
CA ALA A 210 -14.25 -43.50 2.09
C ALA A 210 -12.90 -42.74 2.10
N PRO A 211 -11.76 -43.33 1.67
CA PRO A 211 -10.50 -42.58 1.61
C PRO A 211 -10.53 -41.45 0.56
N LEU A 212 -11.27 -41.59 -0.54
CA LEU A 212 -11.41 -40.55 -1.55
C LEU A 212 -12.21 -39.34 -1.02
N GLU A 213 -13.26 -39.60 -0.23
CA GLU A 213 -14.03 -38.55 0.45
C GLU A 213 -13.17 -37.82 1.50
N GLY A 214 -12.30 -38.55 2.22
CA GLY A 214 -11.31 -37.96 3.11
C GLY A 214 -10.37 -36.98 2.39
N LEU A 215 -9.83 -37.40 1.24
CA LEU A 215 -8.98 -36.53 0.40
C LEU A 215 -9.74 -35.30 -0.12
N LEU A 216 -11.01 -35.44 -0.53
CA LEU A 216 -11.84 -34.30 -0.91
C LEU A 216 -12.00 -33.31 0.25
N GLY A 217 -12.22 -33.82 1.47
CA GLY A 217 -12.27 -33.01 2.69
C GLY A 217 -10.97 -32.24 2.95
N GLU A 218 -9.82 -32.87 2.75
CA GLU A 218 -8.51 -32.21 2.87
C GLU A 218 -8.31 -31.11 1.82
N VAL A 219 -8.72 -31.35 0.56
CA VAL A 219 -8.69 -30.34 -0.51
C VAL A 219 -9.54 -29.12 -0.13
N GLN A 220 -10.77 -29.34 0.34
CA GLN A 220 -11.67 -28.27 0.76
C GLN A 220 -11.13 -27.49 1.96
N LEU A 221 -10.54 -28.20 2.94
CA LEU A 221 -9.92 -27.58 4.10
C LEU A 221 -8.75 -26.69 3.70
N ALA A 222 -7.85 -27.19 2.84
CA ALA A 222 -6.70 -26.44 2.37
C ALA A 222 -7.09 -25.18 1.58
N ILE A 223 -8.10 -25.29 0.69
CA ILE A 223 -8.64 -24.11 -0.01
C ILE A 223 -9.22 -23.10 0.97
N ARG A 224 -9.97 -23.55 1.99
CA ARG A 224 -10.55 -22.67 3.01
C ARG A 224 -9.47 -21.96 3.83
N GLN A 225 -8.46 -22.69 4.30
CA GLN A 225 -7.33 -22.11 5.02
C GLN A 225 -6.58 -21.07 4.18
N ALA A 226 -6.39 -21.35 2.88
CA ALA A 226 -5.82 -20.37 1.97
C ALA A 226 -6.68 -19.09 1.87
N GLN A 227 -8.01 -19.23 1.88
CA GLN A 227 -8.97 -18.11 1.79
C GLN A 227 -9.05 -17.24 3.05
N GLU A 228 -8.67 -17.75 4.22
CA GLU A 228 -8.64 -16.98 5.48
C GLU A 228 -7.66 -15.78 5.41
N TYR A 229 -6.67 -15.85 4.53
CA TYR A 229 -5.69 -14.78 4.28
C TYR A 229 -6.24 -13.65 3.38
N GLU A 230 -7.33 -12.99 3.79
CA GLU A 230 -8.03 -11.98 2.97
C GLU A 230 -7.12 -10.82 2.52
N SER A 231 -6.12 -10.45 3.32
CA SER A 231 -5.14 -9.41 2.97
C SER A 231 -4.32 -9.77 1.73
N VAL A 232 -3.94 -11.04 1.58
CA VAL A 232 -3.19 -11.58 0.44
C VAL A 232 -4.09 -11.58 -0.80
N TRP A 233 -5.37 -11.95 -0.66
CA TRP A 233 -6.31 -11.97 -1.77
C TRP A 233 -6.70 -10.57 -2.24
N THR A 234 -6.90 -9.63 -1.33
CA THR A 234 -7.13 -8.22 -1.67
C THR A 234 -5.96 -7.68 -2.50
N TYR A 235 -4.72 -8.01 -2.10
CA TYR A 235 -3.51 -7.62 -2.84
C TYR A 235 -3.42 -8.32 -4.20
N ALA A 236 -3.65 -9.64 -4.24
CA ALA A 236 -3.57 -10.41 -5.49
C ALA A 236 -4.58 -9.89 -6.53
N ARG A 237 -5.81 -9.55 -6.10
CA ARG A 237 -6.84 -8.98 -6.97
C ARG A 237 -6.51 -7.56 -7.44
N SER A 238 -5.99 -6.70 -6.55
CA SER A 238 -5.60 -5.33 -6.94
C SER A 238 -4.38 -5.29 -7.85
N LYS A 239 -3.52 -6.33 -7.77
CA LYS A 239 -2.29 -6.47 -8.54
C LYS A 239 -2.34 -7.62 -9.55
N GLY A 240 -3.48 -7.87 -10.17
CA GLY A 240 -3.70 -9.03 -11.05
C GLY A 240 -2.61 -9.26 -12.12
N ASP A 241 -1.93 -8.21 -12.59
CA ASP A 241 -0.85 -8.30 -13.59
C ASP A 241 0.53 -8.61 -13.01
N HIS A 242 0.74 -8.47 -11.71
CA HIS A 242 2.01 -8.79 -11.05
C HIS A 242 2.19 -10.32 -10.98
N ASP A 243 3.38 -10.84 -11.30
CA ASP A 243 3.64 -12.28 -11.44
C ASP A 243 3.17 -13.11 -10.24
N ASN A 244 3.49 -12.70 -9.02
CA ASN A 244 3.04 -13.36 -7.80
C ASN A 244 1.52 -13.40 -7.65
N SER A 245 0.85 -12.28 -7.92
CA SER A 245 -0.60 -12.16 -7.85
C SER A 245 -1.29 -13.03 -8.90
N LYS A 246 -0.79 -12.96 -10.15
CA LYS A 246 -1.25 -13.80 -11.25
C LYS A 246 -1.08 -15.28 -10.96
N SER A 247 0.07 -15.67 -10.41
CA SER A 247 0.37 -17.04 -10.00
C SER A 247 -0.59 -17.52 -8.90
N LEU A 248 -0.82 -16.72 -7.86
CA LEU A 248 -1.77 -17.04 -6.79
C LEU A 248 -3.20 -17.20 -7.29
N LEU A 249 -3.68 -16.26 -8.11
CA LEU A 249 -5.03 -16.31 -8.68
C LEU A 249 -5.20 -17.54 -9.58
N LYS A 250 -4.17 -17.89 -10.35
CA LYS A 250 -4.16 -19.13 -11.16
C LYS A 250 -4.19 -20.38 -10.26
N SER A 251 -3.36 -20.45 -9.23
CA SER A 251 -3.34 -21.59 -8.31
C SER A 251 -4.70 -21.77 -7.63
N LEU A 252 -5.33 -20.68 -7.16
CA LEU A 252 -6.68 -20.72 -6.59
C LEU A 252 -7.70 -21.26 -7.59
N ALA A 253 -7.67 -20.78 -8.84
CA ALA A 253 -8.57 -21.26 -9.89
C ALA A 253 -8.38 -22.75 -10.18
N VAL A 254 -7.13 -23.23 -10.22
CA VAL A 254 -6.81 -24.65 -10.41
C VAL A 254 -7.30 -25.48 -9.23
N SER A 255 -7.04 -25.06 -7.99
CA SER A 255 -7.49 -25.78 -6.78
C SER A 255 -9.01 -25.88 -6.73
N ASN A 256 -9.74 -24.79 -6.97
CA ASN A 256 -11.21 -24.80 -7.01
C ASN A 256 -11.77 -25.68 -8.14
N TRP A 257 -11.16 -25.63 -9.32
CA TRP A 257 -11.56 -26.51 -10.42
C TRP A 257 -11.33 -27.98 -10.05
N CYS A 258 -10.22 -28.28 -9.38
CA CYS A 258 -9.87 -29.63 -8.96
C CYS A 258 -10.86 -30.17 -7.92
N GLU A 259 -11.21 -29.38 -6.91
CA GLU A 259 -12.21 -29.70 -5.90
C GLU A 259 -13.56 -30.04 -6.53
N HIS A 260 -14.03 -29.20 -7.46
CA HIS A 260 -15.29 -29.42 -8.18
C HIS A 260 -15.29 -30.70 -9.03
N GLN A 261 -14.20 -30.97 -9.76
CA GLN A 261 -14.10 -32.18 -10.58
C GLN A 261 -13.99 -33.43 -9.71
N LEU A 262 -13.21 -33.37 -8.64
CA LEU A 262 -13.03 -34.49 -7.73
C LEU A 262 -14.36 -34.90 -7.08
N SER A 263 -15.15 -33.93 -6.62
CA SER A 263 -16.48 -34.18 -6.07
C SER A 263 -17.39 -34.91 -7.08
N LYS A 264 -17.38 -34.49 -8.35
CA LYS A 264 -18.14 -35.15 -9.42
C LYS A 264 -17.64 -36.56 -9.70
N ASP A 265 -16.33 -36.76 -9.76
CA ASP A 265 -15.73 -38.05 -10.07
C ASP A 265 -16.00 -39.08 -8.97
N ILE A 266 -15.96 -38.66 -7.70
CA ILE A 266 -16.35 -39.49 -6.55
C ILE A 266 -17.83 -39.88 -6.63
N ALA A 267 -18.72 -38.92 -6.89
CA ALA A 267 -20.16 -39.20 -7.05
C ALA A 267 -20.42 -40.22 -8.18
N ASN A 268 -19.70 -40.09 -9.30
CA ASN A 268 -19.78 -41.03 -10.41
C ASN A 268 -19.22 -42.42 -10.05
N LEU A 269 -18.16 -42.48 -9.24
CA LEU A 269 -17.62 -43.75 -8.75
C LEU A 269 -18.60 -44.46 -7.80
N ILE A 270 -19.22 -43.72 -6.87
CA ILE A 270 -20.26 -44.24 -5.97
C ILE A 270 -21.40 -44.84 -6.79
N LYS A 271 -21.91 -44.11 -7.78
CA LYS A 271 -22.98 -44.58 -8.67
C LYS A 271 -22.58 -45.86 -9.43
N ARG A 272 -21.33 -45.93 -9.91
CA ARG A 272 -20.80 -47.13 -10.58
C ARG A 272 -20.74 -48.34 -9.64
N LYS A 273 -20.21 -48.17 -8.43
CA LYS A 273 -20.13 -49.24 -7.43
C LYS A 273 -21.51 -49.73 -6.97
N GLN A 274 -22.47 -48.83 -6.78
CA GLN A 274 -23.85 -49.19 -6.46
C GLN A 274 -24.50 -50.02 -7.58
N ASN A 275 -24.34 -49.61 -8.84
CA ASN A 275 -24.87 -50.36 -9.98
C ASN A 275 -24.23 -51.75 -10.09
N GLN A 276 -22.93 -51.89 -9.84
CA GLN A 276 -22.24 -53.19 -9.82
C GLN A 276 -22.75 -54.10 -8.70
N ALA A 277 -22.95 -53.56 -7.50
CA ALA A 277 -23.51 -54.32 -6.37
C ALA A 277 -24.93 -54.81 -6.68
N LEU A 278 -25.78 -53.96 -7.26
CA LEU A 278 -27.14 -54.32 -7.67
C LEU A 278 -27.13 -55.45 -8.73
N LEU A 279 -26.23 -55.37 -9.71
CA LEU A 279 -26.09 -56.42 -10.73
C LEU A 279 -25.61 -57.74 -10.11
N ALA A 280 -24.62 -57.69 -9.22
CA ALA A 280 -24.13 -58.87 -8.53
C ALA A 280 -25.21 -59.53 -7.65
N GLU A 281 -26.05 -58.73 -6.98
CA GLU A 281 -27.18 -59.22 -6.20
C GLU A 281 -28.25 -59.90 -7.09
N GLN A 282 -28.58 -59.29 -8.24
CA GLN A 282 -29.49 -59.89 -9.21
C GLN A 282 -28.95 -61.22 -9.76
N GLU A 283 -27.65 -61.32 -10.02
CA GLU A 283 -27.01 -62.56 -10.47
C GLU A 283 -27.01 -63.63 -9.36
N ALA A 284 -26.70 -63.25 -8.12
CA ALA A 284 -26.76 -64.16 -6.98
C ALA A 284 -28.17 -64.71 -6.72
N LEU A 285 -29.20 -63.86 -6.85
CA LEU A 285 -30.61 -64.28 -6.77
C LEU A 285 -30.98 -65.25 -7.87
N LYS A 286 -30.59 -64.98 -9.12
CA LYS A 286 -30.80 -65.90 -10.25
C LYS A 286 -30.12 -67.25 -10.02
N GLN A 287 -28.88 -67.25 -9.51
CA GLN A 287 -28.15 -68.48 -9.19
C GLN A 287 -28.84 -69.27 -8.07
N LYS A 288 -29.28 -68.60 -6.99
CA LYS A 288 -30.04 -69.25 -5.91
C LYS A 288 -31.33 -69.88 -6.43
N ASN A 289 -32.09 -69.17 -7.26
CA ASN A 289 -33.31 -69.70 -7.86
C ASN A 289 -33.04 -70.93 -8.74
N MET A 290 -32.01 -70.90 -9.59
CA MET A 290 -31.61 -72.06 -10.39
C MET A 290 -31.16 -73.24 -9.53
N ALA A 291 -30.43 -72.99 -8.44
CA ALA A 291 -30.01 -74.05 -7.52
C ALA A 291 -31.21 -74.68 -6.79
N GLN A 292 -32.16 -73.87 -6.36
CA GLN A 292 -33.39 -74.33 -5.71
C GLN A 292 -34.26 -75.16 -6.68
N GLN A 293 -34.34 -74.74 -7.94
CA GLN A 293 -35.05 -75.49 -8.98
C GLN A 293 -34.42 -76.86 -9.24
N ARG A 294 -33.08 -76.94 -9.28
CA ARG A 294 -32.35 -78.22 -9.38
C ARG A 294 -32.58 -79.14 -8.18
N LEU A 295 -32.69 -78.60 -6.97
CA LEU A 295 -32.99 -79.39 -5.77
C LEU A 295 -34.42 -79.96 -5.82
N LEU A 296 -35.38 -79.19 -6.32
CA LEU A 296 -36.75 -79.68 -6.53
C LEU A 296 -36.79 -80.80 -7.58
N GLU A 297 -36.10 -80.63 -8.71
CA GLU A 297 -36.00 -81.66 -9.76
C GLU A 297 -35.28 -82.94 -9.26
N ALA A 298 -34.27 -82.82 -8.41
CA ALA A 298 -33.59 -83.96 -7.80
C ALA A 298 -34.44 -84.68 -6.73
N GLY A 299 -35.33 -83.95 -6.04
CA GLY A 299 -36.28 -84.53 -5.08
C GLY A 299 -37.33 -85.43 -5.74
N ASP A 300 -37.83 -85.05 -6.91
CA ASP A 300 -38.83 -85.83 -7.65
C ASP A 300 -38.24 -87.13 -8.25
N GLN A 301 -36.93 -87.18 -8.53
CA GLN A 301 -36.28 -88.42 -9.03
C GLN A 301 -36.04 -89.46 -7.93
N ASN A 302 -36.10 -89.08 -6.65
CA ASN A 302 -35.86 -89.99 -5.52
C ASN A 302 -37.16 -90.45 -4.83
N MET A 303 -38.33 -90.02 -5.32
CA MET A 303 -39.65 -90.38 -4.80
C MET A 303 -40.30 -91.55 -5.58
N ASN A 304 -39.48 -92.45 -6.11
CA ASN A 304 -39.93 -93.68 -6.79
C ASN A 304 -39.26 -94.96 -6.24
N ILE A 305 -38.88 -94.95 -4.94
CA ILE A 305 -38.49 -96.16 -4.21
C ILE A 305 -39.49 -96.37 -3.07
N SER A 306 -40.29 -97.42 -3.26
CA SER A 306 -41.16 -98.17 -2.35
C SER A 306 -41.51 -97.56 -0.99
N ILE A 307 -42.82 -97.29 -0.86
CA ILE A 307 -43.56 -97.29 0.40
C ILE A 307 -43.39 -98.67 1.05
N GLY A 308 -42.64 -98.71 2.16
CA GLY A 308 -42.54 -99.84 3.08
C GLY A 308 -42.98 -99.38 4.46
N GLU A 309 -44.12 -99.90 4.88
CA GLU A 309 -44.85 -99.74 6.14
C GLU A 309 -43.98 -100.08 7.37
N ILE A 310 -43.83 -99.14 8.33
CA ILE A 310 -43.39 -99.42 9.72
C ILE A 310 -44.07 -98.47 10.71
N ASP A 311 -44.58 -99.06 11.78
CA ASP A 311 -45.36 -98.51 12.89
C ASP A 311 -44.61 -97.60 13.88
N ALA A 312 -45.42 -96.76 14.53
CA ALA A 312 -45.40 -96.15 15.86
C ALA A 312 -44.11 -96.16 16.74
N GLU A 313 -43.74 -94.97 17.27
CA GLU A 313 -43.87 -94.58 18.70
C GLU A 313 -43.21 -93.20 18.98
N THR A 314 -43.92 -92.35 19.73
CA THR A 314 -43.57 -91.05 20.38
C THR A 314 -42.41 -91.15 21.42
N PRO A 315 -41.85 -90.07 22.09
CA PRO A 315 -42.40 -88.72 22.37
C PRO A 315 -41.43 -87.47 22.45
N MET A 316 -42.04 -86.30 22.68
CA MET A 316 -41.61 -85.10 23.47
C MET A 316 -40.50 -84.10 22.96
N SER A 317 -40.97 -82.92 22.49
CA SER A 317 -40.78 -81.51 22.97
C SER A 317 -39.62 -81.10 23.92
N PRO A 318 -39.32 -79.80 24.21
CA PRO A 318 -39.78 -78.50 23.65
C PRO A 318 -38.71 -77.33 23.54
N LEU A 319 -39.15 -76.16 23.04
CA LEU A 319 -38.68 -74.76 23.33
C LEU A 319 -37.24 -74.36 22.86
N ILE A 320 -36.94 -73.14 22.38
CA ILE A 320 -36.93 -71.85 23.10
C ILE A 320 -36.72 -70.66 22.12
N ALA A 321 -37.47 -69.59 22.40
CA ALA A 321 -37.22 -68.15 22.22
C ALA A 321 -37.17 -67.49 20.83
N ALA A 322 -38.29 -66.85 20.51
CA ALA A 322 -38.30 -65.46 20.07
C ALA A 322 -37.48 -64.57 21.03
N ARG A 323 -36.65 -63.69 20.46
CA ARG A 323 -36.01 -62.59 21.19
C ARG A 323 -36.40 -61.27 20.52
N GLU A 324 -37.48 -60.70 21.03
CA GLU A 324 -37.65 -59.25 21.07
C GLU A 324 -36.57 -58.68 22.01
N VAL A 325 -35.81 -57.71 21.52
CA VAL A 325 -35.22 -56.67 22.37
C VAL A 325 -35.50 -55.36 21.64
N GLY A 326 -36.41 -54.58 22.20
CA GLY A 326 -36.58 -53.19 21.85
C GLY A 326 -35.36 -52.38 22.29
N LEU A 327 -35.06 -51.36 21.52
CA LEU A 327 -34.40 -50.16 22.01
C LEU A 327 -35.20 -48.97 21.48
N GLU A 328 -36.07 -48.49 22.36
CA GLU A 328 -36.57 -47.12 22.37
C GLU A 328 -35.40 -46.13 22.52
N GLY A 329 -35.61 -44.92 22.01
CA GLY A 329 -34.91 -43.73 22.49
C GLY A 329 -33.64 -43.36 21.73
N TYR A 330 -33.79 -42.60 20.65
CA TYR A 330 -32.84 -41.53 20.37
C TYR A 330 -33.59 -40.21 20.41
N GLU A 331 -33.33 -39.51 21.51
CA GLU A 331 -33.73 -38.15 21.82
C GLU A 331 -33.28 -37.18 20.73
N GLU A 332 -34.13 -36.17 20.48
CA GLU A 332 -33.74 -34.89 19.96
C GLU A 332 -32.56 -34.32 20.76
N LEU A 333 -31.35 -34.49 20.24
CA LEU A 333 -30.23 -33.64 20.62
C LEU A 333 -30.23 -32.43 19.69
N THR A 334 -31.08 -31.47 20.06
CA THR A 334 -30.82 -30.06 19.85
C THR A 334 -29.46 -29.72 20.48
N LEU A 335 -28.40 -29.75 19.68
CA LEU A 335 -27.15 -29.11 20.08
C LEU A 335 -27.36 -27.61 20.03
N GLY A 336 -27.59 -27.08 21.22
CA GLY A 336 -27.52 -25.67 21.52
C GLY A 336 -26.22 -25.10 20.97
N VAL A 337 -26.40 -24.13 20.07
CA VAL A 337 -25.44 -23.07 19.83
C VAL A 337 -25.26 -22.35 21.16
N GLN A 338 -24.20 -22.70 21.90
CA GLN A 338 -23.61 -21.76 22.85
C GLN A 338 -22.49 -21.01 22.15
N PRO A 339 -22.51 -19.67 22.18
CA PRO A 339 -21.54 -18.83 21.52
C PRO A 339 -20.23 -18.87 22.30
N SER A 340 -19.18 -19.36 21.67
CA SER A 340 -17.82 -19.01 22.06
C SER A 340 -17.49 -17.62 21.53
N ALA A 341 -16.91 -16.82 22.43
CA ALA A 341 -16.31 -15.50 22.24
C ALA A 341 -17.27 -14.29 22.14
N ILE A 342 -17.76 -13.87 23.31
CA ILE A 342 -17.62 -12.45 23.67
C ILE A 342 -16.16 -12.27 24.07
N ILE A 343 -15.33 -11.88 23.11
CA ILE A 343 -14.22 -10.97 23.39
C ILE A 343 -14.65 -9.67 22.75
N GLU A 344 -14.90 -8.69 23.62
CA GLU A 344 -14.96 -7.28 23.28
C GLU A 344 -13.67 -6.89 22.55
N GLU A 345 -13.71 -6.86 21.22
CA GLU A 345 -13.01 -5.83 20.45
C GLU A 345 -14.06 -4.94 19.82
N ASP A 346 -14.74 -4.22 20.70
CA ASP A 346 -15.49 -3.05 20.32
C ASP A 346 -14.51 -1.97 19.84
N LEU A 347 -14.94 -1.31 18.77
CA LEU A 347 -14.55 0.04 18.36
C LEU A 347 -13.13 0.20 17.81
N TRP A 348 -12.96 -0.05 16.50
CA TRP A 348 -12.73 1.03 15.51
C TRP A 348 -13.22 0.57 14.13
N GLY A 349 -14.54 0.51 13.98
CA GLY A 349 -15.17 0.66 12.68
C GLY A 349 -14.91 2.06 12.15
N ILE A 350 -13.76 2.27 11.49
CA ILE A 350 -13.63 3.37 10.55
C ILE A 350 -14.01 2.79 9.19
N TRP A 351 -15.28 2.97 8.85
CA TRP A 351 -15.70 3.21 7.48
C TRP A 351 -14.74 4.21 6.85
N ILE A 352 -13.73 3.74 6.12
CA ILE A 352 -13.04 4.59 5.16
C ILE A 352 -13.74 4.31 3.85
N GLY A 353 -14.88 4.98 3.69
CA GLY A 353 -15.32 5.37 2.38
C GLY A 353 -14.11 5.97 1.68
N PHE A 354 -13.70 5.34 0.59
CA PHE A 354 -12.82 5.95 -0.38
C PHE A 354 -13.66 7.07 -1.02
N GLU A 355 -13.82 8.19 -0.30
CA GLU A 355 -14.49 9.35 -0.85
C GLU A 355 -13.71 9.73 -2.12
N PRO A 356 -14.39 9.82 -3.28
CA PRO A 356 -13.80 10.45 -4.44
C PRO A 356 -13.71 11.94 -4.11
N PHE A 357 -12.59 12.34 -3.50
CA PHE A 357 -12.24 13.75 -3.36
C PHE A 357 -11.76 14.24 -4.73
N GLU A 358 -12.72 14.42 -5.64
CA GLU A 358 -12.60 15.31 -6.77
C GLU A 358 -12.76 16.74 -6.25
N ASN A 359 -11.66 17.29 -5.75
CA ASN A 359 -11.45 18.72 -5.81
C ASN A 359 -10.00 18.91 -6.28
N PRO A 360 -9.77 19.22 -7.57
CA PRO A 360 -8.47 19.70 -7.97
C PRO A 360 -8.13 20.91 -7.09
N LEU A 361 -6.86 21.05 -6.71
CA LEU A 361 -6.36 22.30 -6.14
C LEU A 361 -6.88 23.45 -7.02
N PRO A 362 -7.33 24.58 -6.44
CA PRO A 362 -7.72 25.73 -7.23
C PRO A 362 -6.52 26.19 -8.05
N THR A 363 -6.49 25.82 -9.32
CA THR A 363 -5.68 26.51 -10.32
C THR A 363 -6.18 27.94 -10.34
N ARG A 364 -5.28 28.89 -10.07
CA ARG A 364 -5.55 30.32 -10.10
C ARG A 364 -6.17 30.67 -11.46
N THR A 365 -7.49 30.85 -11.50
CA THR A 365 -8.21 31.33 -12.67
C THR A 365 -7.96 32.83 -12.81
N GLU A 366 -7.16 33.20 -13.79
CA GLU A 366 -7.06 34.57 -14.25
C GLU A 366 -8.40 34.96 -14.88
N LYS A 367 -9.05 36.02 -14.36
CA LYS A 367 -10.19 36.64 -15.02
C LYS A 367 -9.72 37.27 -16.33
N PRO A 368 -10.41 37.06 -17.47
CA PRO A 368 -10.11 37.78 -18.69
C PRO A 368 -10.58 39.23 -18.54
N VAL A 369 -9.66 40.17 -18.82
CA VAL A 369 -9.99 41.57 -19.09
C VAL A 369 -10.31 41.67 -20.57
N ASN A 370 -11.55 42.05 -20.88
CA ASN A 370 -11.98 42.39 -22.25
C ASN A 370 -11.23 43.62 -22.75
N GLY A 371 -10.70 43.56 -23.99
CA GLY A 371 -10.25 44.76 -24.71
C GLY A 371 -9.23 44.52 -25.82
N ALA A 372 -9.74 44.09 -26.97
CA ALA A 372 -9.34 44.42 -28.35
C ALA A 372 -7.92 44.09 -28.92
N ASP A 373 -8.02 43.41 -30.05
CA ASP A 373 -7.25 43.51 -31.31
C ASP A 373 -5.92 42.75 -31.55
N LEU A 374 -6.10 41.67 -32.33
CA LEU A 374 -5.36 41.19 -33.51
C LEU A 374 -3.87 40.83 -33.42
N GLY A 375 -3.60 39.56 -33.75
CA GLY A 375 -2.31 39.07 -34.21
C GLY A 375 -2.26 37.55 -34.24
N GLU A 376 -2.55 36.96 -35.40
CA GLU A 376 -2.27 35.57 -35.74
C GLU A 376 -0.80 35.21 -35.42
N TYR A 377 -0.53 33.99 -34.94
CA TYR A 377 0.40 33.01 -35.56
C TYR A 377 0.58 31.75 -34.67
N GLU A 378 0.28 30.62 -35.32
CA GLU A 378 0.90 29.28 -35.24
C GLU A 378 1.05 28.51 -33.91
N GLN A 379 0.23 27.47 -33.81
CA GLN A 379 0.58 26.06 -33.55
C GLN A 379 2.05 25.76 -33.20
N TYR A 380 2.29 25.29 -31.96
CA TYR A 380 3.29 24.25 -31.71
C TYR A 380 2.77 23.24 -30.68
N SER A 381 2.65 22.01 -31.17
CA SER A 381 2.34 20.78 -30.44
C SER A 381 3.54 20.28 -29.63
N GLY A 382 3.26 19.68 -28.47
CA GLY A 382 3.94 18.49 -27.94
C GLY A 382 5.38 18.66 -27.46
N VAL A 383 5.56 18.66 -26.13
CA VAL A 383 6.84 18.27 -25.53
C VAL A 383 6.58 17.25 -24.43
N ASN A 384 6.95 16.01 -24.73
CA ASN A 384 7.10 14.92 -23.78
C ASN A 384 8.19 15.30 -22.76
N ALA A 385 7.87 15.19 -21.47
CA ALA A 385 8.88 15.23 -20.41
C ALA A 385 9.42 13.81 -20.20
N GLU A 386 10.35 13.39 -21.04
CA GLU A 386 11.24 12.27 -20.75
C GLU A 386 12.23 12.71 -19.66
N LEU A 387 12.15 12.05 -18.50
CA LEU A 387 13.14 12.20 -17.43
C LEU A 387 14.29 11.23 -17.76
N GLU A 388 15.34 11.72 -18.41
CA GLU A 388 16.60 10.99 -18.57
C GLU A 388 17.22 10.69 -17.20
N VAL A 389 17.20 9.41 -16.82
CA VAL A 389 18.03 8.87 -15.75
C VAL A 389 19.34 8.44 -16.39
N ALA A 390 20.39 9.22 -16.17
CA ALA A 390 21.74 8.89 -16.63
C ALA A 390 22.18 7.52 -16.08
N GLY A 391 22.45 6.60 -17.01
CA GLY A 391 23.01 5.28 -16.73
C GLY A 391 24.48 5.34 -16.34
N LEU A 392 24.84 4.63 -15.27
CA LEU A 392 26.21 4.27 -14.96
C LEU A 392 26.61 3.09 -15.83
N ALA A 393 27.61 3.33 -16.67
CA ALA A 393 28.16 2.39 -17.63
C ALA A 393 28.84 1.19 -16.93
N GLN A 394 28.57 0.02 -17.49
CA GLN A 394 29.30 -1.22 -17.30
C GLN A 394 30.71 -1.09 -17.89
N GLN A 395 31.71 -1.56 -17.14
CA GLN A 395 33.04 -1.87 -17.69
C GLN A 395 33.49 -3.24 -17.17
N LYS A 396 33.53 -4.20 -18.09
CA LYS A 396 34.31 -5.45 -18.12
C LYS A 396 34.73 -5.61 -19.59
N PRO A 397 35.87 -6.27 -19.95
CA PRO A 397 36.28 -7.56 -19.39
C PRO A 397 37.79 -7.74 -19.20
N GLY A 398 38.18 -8.83 -18.54
CA GLY A 398 39.58 -9.25 -18.40
C GLY A 398 39.66 -10.57 -17.64
N SER A 399 39.56 -11.66 -18.39
CA SER A 399 39.75 -13.04 -17.97
C SER A 399 41.24 -13.37 -17.88
N GLU A 400 41.69 -13.99 -16.78
CA GLU A 400 42.80 -14.94 -16.84
C GLU A 400 42.74 -15.95 -15.68
N LEU A 401 42.85 -17.22 -16.07
CA LEU A 401 42.95 -18.42 -15.26
C LEU A 401 44.37 -18.55 -14.71
N VAL A 402 44.56 -18.75 -13.41
CA VAL A 402 45.61 -19.66 -12.89
C VAL A 402 45.12 -20.29 -11.59
N SER A 403 45.00 -21.62 -11.63
CA SER A 403 44.93 -22.52 -10.47
C SER A 403 46.35 -22.83 -10.02
N VAL A 404 46.69 -22.59 -8.74
CA VAL A 404 47.64 -23.45 -8.01
C VAL A 404 47.20 -23.55 -6.54
N ASN A 405 47.00 -24.80 -6.15
CA ASN A 405 46.73 -25.31 -4.82
C ASN A 405 48.05 -25.42 -4.03
N SER A 406 48.09 -25.05 -2.74
CA SER A 406 48.94 -25.69 -1.72
C SER A 406 48.65 -25.16 -0.31
N ASN A 407 48.33 -26.11 0.57
CA ASN A 407 48.37 -26.05 2.03
C ASN A 407 49.64 -25.37 2.56
N THR A 408 49.60 -24.80 3.78
CA THR A 408 50.25 -25.35 4.99
C THR A 408 50.07 -24.41 6.21
N LEU A 409 49.90 -25.05 7.37
CA LEU A 409 49.81 -24.58 8.75
C LEU A 409 50.79 -23.48 9.19
N ALA A 410 50.37 -22.64 10.15
CA ALA A 410 50.93 -22.53 11.53
C ALA A 410 50.43 -21.23 12.22
N ARG A 411 49.63 -21.33 13.29
CA ARG A 411 50.04 -21.05 14.69
C ARG A 411 50.93 -19.81 14.88
N SER A 412 50.40 -18.76 15.50
CA SER A 412 50.81 -18.28 16.84
C SER A 412 50.20 -16.91 17.18
N ALA A 413 49.69 -16.83 18.40
CA ALA A 413 49.46 -15.63 19.20
C ALA A 413 50.12 -15.90 20.57
N PRO A 414 50.22 -14.96 21.52
CA PRO A 414 50.53 -13.51 21.48
C PRO A 414 51.82 -13.25 22.32
N PRO A 415 52.12 -12.04 22.89
CA PRO A 415 51.47 -11.63 24.14
C PRO A 415 51.25 -10.11 24.35
N LEU A 416 50.60 -9.87 25.49
CA LEU A 416 50.14 -8.66 26.17
C LEU A 416 51.24 -7.69 26.68
N SER A 417 50.81 -6.43 26.84
CA SER A 417 51.19 -5.43 27.87
C SER A 417 52.57 -4.74 27.77
N PRO A 418 52.80 -3.57 28.41
CA PRO A 418 52.11 -2.92 29.56
C PRO A 418 50.81 -2.18 29.22
#